data_AF-A0A523E3T4-F1
#
_entry.id   AF-A0A523E3T4-F1
#
_cell.length_a   1.000
_cell.length_b   1.000
_cell.length_c   1.000
_cell.angle_alpha   90.00
_cell.angle_beta   90.00
_cell.angle_gamma   90.00
#
_symmetry.space_group_name_H-M   'P 1'
#
loop_
_entity.id
_entity.type
_entity.pdbx_description
1 polymer ?
#
loop_
_entity_poly.entity_id
_entity_poly.type
_entity_poly.pdbx_seq_one_letter_code
_entity_poly.pdbx_strand_id
1 'polypeptide(L)' 'MQPHLWQFLALTFAGWVNRSQQDTIEYLKEKNRVLREQLGARLRFTDDQRRRLAAKARAMCRENLKETADLVTPDTL' A
#
# COMPACT_ATOMS: atom_id res chain seq x y z
N MET A 1 24.09 -16.42 -24.40
CA MET A 1 22.98 -17.05 -23.65
C MET A 1 21.77 -16.14 -23.76
N GLN A 2 20.75 -16.56 -24.49
CA GLN A 2 19.53 -15.78 -24.71
C GLN A 2 18.75 -15.71 -23.38
N PRO A 3 18.31 -14.52 -22.93
CA PRO A 3 17.37 -14.42 -21.82
C PRO A 3 16.12 -15.19 -22.24
N HIS A 4 15.85 -16.23 -21.47
CA HIS A 4 14.94 -17.32 -21.78
C HIS A 4 13.54 -16.71 -21.76
N LEU A 5 12.74 -16.93 -22.79
CA LEU A 5 11.41 -16.35 -23.00
C LEU A 5 10.55 -16.27 -21.72
N TRP A 6 10.71 -17.23 -20.81
CA TRP A 6 10.12 -17.25 -19.48
C TRP A 6 10.41 -16.02 -18.60
N GLN A 7 11.63 -15.49 -18.59
CA GLN A 7 11.96 -14.28 -17.84
C GLN A 7 11.24 -13.06 -18.42
N PHE A 8 11.16 -12.97 -19.74
CA PHE A 8 10.44 -11.91 -20.43
C PHE A 8 8.93 -11.99 -20.14
N LEU A 9 8.34 -13.18 -20.22
CA LEU A 9 6.94 -13.42 -19.87
C LEU A 9 6.66 -13.13 -18.38
N ALA A 10 7.57 -13.49 -17.47
CA ALA A 10 7.44 -13.19 -16.06
C ALA A 10 7.49 -11.67 -15.81
N LEU A 11 8.37 -10.94 -16.49
CA LEU A 11 8.50 -9.48 -16.36
C LEU A 11 7.26 -8.75 -16.90
N THR A 12 6.75 -9.16 -18.06
CA THR A 12 5.54 -8.55 -18.63
C THR A 12 4.31 -8.83 -17.78
N PHE A 13 4.18 -10.05 -17.26
CA PHE A 13 3.11 -10.41 -16.32
C PHE A 13 3.22 -9.64 -15.01
N ALA A 14 4.42 -9.56 -14.41
CA ALA A 14 4.65 -8.79 -13.19
C ALA A 14 4.33 -7.30 -13.41
N GLY A 15 4.73 -6.72 -14.54
CA GLY A 15 4.39 -5.34 -14.89
C GLY A 15 2.89 -5.11 -15.10
N TRP A 16 2.17 -6.07 -15.69
CA TRP A 16 0.72 -5.99 -15.84
C TRP A 16 -0.01 -6.09 -14.49
N VAL A 17 0.36 -7.06 -13.65
CA VAL A 17 -0.18 -7.21 -12.30
C VAL A 17 0.12 -5.97 -11.46
N ASN A 18 1.34 -5.42 -11.54
CA ASN A 18 1.72 -4.21 -10.82
C ASN A 18 0.84 -3.01 -11.21
N ARG A 19 0.59 -2.80 -12.52
CA ARG A 19 -0.33 -1.74 -12.98
C ARG A 19 -1.76 -1.95 -12.49
N SER A 20 -2.27 -3.18 -12.55
CA SER A 20 -3.60 -3.48 -12.03
C SER A 20 -3.71 -3.25 -10.51
N GLN A 21 -2.62 -3.42 -9.76
CA GLN A 21 -2.58 -3.11 -8.33
C GLN A 21 -2.53 -1.60 -8.04
N GLN A 22 -1.93 -0.80 -8.93
CA GLN A 22 -1.82 0.66 -8.76
C GLN A 22 -3.19 1.34 -8.68
N ASP A 23 -4.13 0.97 -9.54
CA ASP A 23 -5.50 1.52 -9.52
C ASP A 23 -6.20 1.24 -8.18
N THR A 24 -5.98 0.05 -7.61
CA THR A 24 -6.54 -0.32 -6.30
C THR A 24 -5.91 0.48 -5.17
N ILE A 25 -4.59 0.71 -5.22
CA ILE A 25 -3.87 1.54 -4.24
C ILE A 25 -4.36 2.98 -4.30
N GLU A 26 -4.52 3.54 -5.50
CA GLU A 26 -5.03 4.90 -5.70
C GLU A 26 -6.45 5.07 -5.15
N TYR A 27 -7.34 4.14 -5.46
CA TYR A 27 -8.69 4.13 -4.89
C TYR A 27 -8.68 4.07 -3.34
N LEU A 28 -7.85 3.21 -2.75
CA LEU A 28 -7.76 3.08 -1.29
C LEU A 28 -7.20 4.35 -0.63
N LYS A 29 -6.25 5.04 -1.27
CA LYS A 29 -5.75 6.34 -0.82
C LYS A 29 -6.84 7.40 -0.82
N GLU A 30 -7.59 7.51 -1.92
CA GLU A 30 -8.65 8.51 -2.02
C GLU A 30 -9.77 8.24 -1.01
N LYS A 31 -10.14 6.96 -0.83
CA LYS A 31 -11.08 6.56 0.23
C LYS A 31 -10.60 6.96 1.62
N ASN A 32 -9.32 6.77 1.91
CA ASN A 32 -8.73 7.17 3.19
C ASN A 32 -8.76 8.69 3.39
N ARG A 33 -8.48 9.46 2.34
CA ARG A 33 -8.59 10.93 2.34
C ARG A 33 -10.02 11.40 2.62
N VAL A 34 -11.01 10.86 1.90
CA VAL A 34 -12.43 11.18 2.12
C VAL A 34 -12.85 10.84 3.55
N LEU A 35 -12.41 9.70 4.09
CA LEU A 35 -12.68 9.34 5.49
C LEU A 35 -12.03 10.31 6.49
N ARG A 36 -10.83 10.83 6.21
CA ARG A 36 -10.18 11.87 7.03
C ARG A 36 -10.94 13.19 6.97
N GLU A 37 -11.45 13.58 5.80
CA GLU A 37 -12.25 14.79 5.65
C GLU A 37 -13.56 14.70 6.45
N GLN A 38 -14.18 13.52 6.49
CA GLN A 38 -15.40 13.28 7.26
C GLN A 38 -15.17 13.17 8.77
N LEU A 39 -14.08 12.54 9.22
CA LEU A 39 -13.78 12.31 10.64
C LEU A 39 -12.96 13.45 11.29
N GLY A 40 -12.46 14.40 10.48
CA GLY A 40 -11.58 15.47 10.90
C GLY A 40 -10.09 15.07 10.98
N ALA A 41 -9.23 16.06 11.23
CA ALA A 41 -7.77 15.93 11.06
C ALA A 41 -7.05 14.94 12.00
N ARG A 42 -7.70 14.43 13.05
CA ARG A 42 -7.03 13.64 14.11
C ARG A 42 -7.76 12.33 14.41
N LEU A 43 -7.56 11.34 13.53
CA LEU A 43 -7.96 9.95 13.80
C LEU A 43 -7.16 9.39 14.99
N ARG A 44 -7.86 9.07 16.09
CA ARG A 44 -7.30 8.33 17.22
C ARG A 44 -7.54 6.84 16.99
N PHE A 45 -6.52 6.14 16.50
CA PHE A 45 -6.58 4.68 16.41
C PHE A 45 -6.52 4.06 17.81
N THR A 46 -7.33 3.04 18.04
CA THR A 46 -7.21 2.15 19.22
C THR A 46 -5.96 1.27 19.08
N ASP A 47 -5.48 0.72 20.19
CA ASP A 47 -4.28 -0.15 20.16
C ASP A 47 -4.49 -1.40 19.30
N ASP A 48 -5.72 -1.93 19.24
CA ASP A 48 -6.06 -3.02 18.33
C ASP A 48 -5.99 -2.61 16.86
N GLN A 49 -6.45 -1.40 16.53
CA GLN A 49 -6.34 -0.85 15.18
C GLN A 49 -4.87 -0.66 14.79
N ARG A 50 -4.05 -0.10 15.69
CA ARG A 50 -2.60 0.07 15.50
C ARG A 50 -1.90 -1.26 15.30
N ARG A 51 -2.20 -2.28 16.11
CA ARG A 51 -1.60 -3.62 15.98
C ARG A 51 -1.91 -4.26 14.62
N ARG A 52 -3.15 -4.14 14.13
CA ARG A 52 -3.52 -4.64 12.80
C ARG A 52 -2.81 -3.88 11.69
N LEU A 53 -2.70 -2.55 11.81
CA LEU A 53 -1.98 -1.71 10.85
C LEU A 53 -0.48 -2.05 10.84
N ALA A 54 0.14 -2.23 12.00
CA ALA A 54 1.55 -2.63 12.13
C ALA A 54 1.82 -4.02 11.51
N ALA A 55 0.92 -4.98 11.71
CA ALA A 55 1.05 -6.32 11.11
C ALA A 55 1.00 -6.26 9.57
N LYS A 56 0.09 -5.44 9.01
CA LYS A 56 0.01 -5.22 7.56
C LYS A 56 1.20 -4.42 7.03
N ALA A 57 1.69 -3.44 7.80
CA ALA A 57 2.88 -2.66 7.48
C ALA A 57 4.14 -3.53 7.44
N ARG A 58 4.34 -4.45 8.40
CA ARG A 58 5.48 -5.37 8.38
C ARG A 58 5.51 -6.30 7.16
N ALA A 59 4.35 -6.63 6.59
CA ALA A 59 4.25 -7.44 5.38
C ALA A 59 4.51 -6.63 4.10
N MET A 60 4.45 -5.29 4.17
CA MET A 60 4.75 -4.39 3.07
C MET A 60 6.21 -3.93 3.13
N CYS A 61 6.89 -3.84 1.98
CA CYS A 61 8.20 -3.22 1.92
C CYS A 61 8.12 -1.75 2.35
N ARG A 62 9.18 -1.23 2.99
CA ARG A 62 9.21 0.16 3.49
C ARG A 62 8.91 1.21 2.42
N GLU A 63 9.24 0.93 1.16
CA GLU A 63 8.94 1.82 0.03
C GLU A 63 7.45 1.86 -0.30
N ASN A 64 6.79 0.69 -0.37
CA ASN A 64 5.35 0.57 -0.61
C ASN A 64 4.54 1.21 0.54
N LEU A 65 5.07 1.16 1.77
CA LEU A 65 4.49 1.86 2.90
C LEU A 65 4.49 3.36 2.69
N LYS A 66 5.60 3.99 2.28
CA LYS A 66 5.62 5.43 2.00
C LYS A 66 4.63 5.83 0.92
N GLU A 67 4.46 4.98 -0.08
CA GLU A 67 3.47 5.22 -1.12
C GLU A 67 2.05 5.12 -0.59
N THR A 68 1.74 4.17 0.29
CA THR A 68 0.35 3.86 0.74
C THR A 68 -0.05 4.55 2.05
N ALA A 69 0.94 5.06 2.81
CA ALA A 69 0.80 5.63 4.15
C ALA A 69 0.25 7.05 4.16
N ASP A 70 -0.89 7.28 3.51
CA ASP A 70 -1.64 8.53 3.70
C ASP A 70 -2.37 8.54 5.07
N LEU A 71 -2.56 7.38 5.68
CA LEU A 71 -3.24 7.21 6.98
C LEU A 71 -2.34 7.11 8.21
N VAL A 72 -1.13 6.55 8.07
CA VAL A 72 -0.28 6.20 9.21
C VAL A 72 1.17 6.39 8.84
N THR A 73 1.83 7.36 9.47
CA THR A 73 3.27 7.54 9.29
C THR A 73 3.99 6.28 9.82
N PRO A 74 4.88 5.64 9.05
CA PRO A 74 5.57 4.43 9.49
C PRO A 74 6.33 4.63 10.81
N ASP A 75 6.76 5.85 11.11
CA ASP A 75 7.41 6.24 12.38
C ASP A 75 6.49 6.21 13.61
N THR A 76 5.19 5.91 13.45
CA THR A 76 4.20 5.82 14.54
C THR A 76 3.61 4.43 14.76
N LEU A 77 4.13 3.39 14.10
CA LEU A 77 3.76 1.96 14.23
C LEU A 77 4.88 1.13 14.84
#